data_AF-J3JIF1-F1
#
_entry.id   AF-J3JIF1-F1
#
_cell.length_a   1.000
_cell.length_b   1.000
_cell.length_c   1.000
_cell.angle_alpha   90.00
_cell.angle_beta   90.00
_cell.angle_gamma   90.00
#
_symmetry.space_group_name_H-M   'P 1'
#
loop_
_entity.id
_entity.type
_entity.pdbx_description
1 polymer ?
#
loop_
_entity_poly.entity_id
_entity_poly.type
_entity_poly.pdbx_seq_one_letter_code
_entity_poly.pdbx_strand_id
1 'polypeptide(L)'
;MPENENMPDSTTPDATTDATADTAAQTPEKAQTTQLNEKGRKDGEPEQPEQKVDTTDKSAKTDKPKASRPTHPEPVHSTSDRSETLRRVDGREMRLAVGNSPFPVEQTEAWERFEEAMGRPLWGRYLYEDEGKPVAAIALYRYEMGGQTFLWAKHGPVWLKEQSPEREAHLRRLLRAVVKERDRSVRFIRMHARYRDTDLRELLSTITYDRTYVIDLVPKTPEKMAAVMPKDGRRAVKRAERVAREAGCTISDETGLSREEFDKVYEVLRETAERDGFKPHDAEVYWTMLTALGEKNARLFVLRKDGVPHAWDLILTSGKDSVAYYGASSNESRTFRGAEALDWWAACTLAQEGYRGLDLMGAGSTRVPSLYTVGQYKKRYAQHVTEVDGAWDVPVSRVIYSGMATAKRLRDALRARRGSREH
;
A
#
# COMPACT_ATOMS: atom_id res chain seq x y z
N MET A 1 -1.60 -15.66 4.97
CA MET A 1 -1.61 -14.47 5.85
C MET A 1 -2.88 -13.70 5.59
N PRO A 2 -3.72 -13.42 6.59
CA PRO A 2 -4.95 -12.67 6.34
C PRO A 2 -4.63 -11.24 5.85
N GLU A 3 -5.50 -10.68 4.99
CA GLU A 3 -5.34 -9.37 4.35
C GLU A 3 -5.03 -8.28 5.39
N ASN A 4 -3.82 -7.70 5.32
CA ASN A 4 -3.31 -6.67 6.21
C ASN A 4 -3.79 -5.28 5.76
N GLU A 5 -3.65 -4.25 6.60
CA GLU A 5 -4.13 -2.88 6.33
C GLU A 5 -3.59 -2.23 5.05
N ASN A 6 -2.59 -2.85 4.43
CA ASN A 6 -2.07 -2.45 3.14
C ASN A 6 -2.89 -3.01 1.96
N MET A 7 -3.62 -4.12 2.20
CA MET A 7 -4.53 -4.82 1.29
C MET A 7 -6.02 -4.67 1.69
N PRO A 8 -6.68 -3.53 1.40
CA PRO A 8 -8.14 -3.46 1.37
C PRO A 8 -8.73 -4.44 0.35
N ASP A 9 -9.94 -4.97 0.65
CA ASP A 9 -10.75 -5.83 -0.23
C ASP A 9 -10.51 -5.59 -1.74
N SER A 10 -10.21 -6.67 -2.49
CA SER A 10 -10.37 -6.65 -3.94
C SER A 10 -11.86 -6.44 -4.24
N THR A 11 -12.26 -5.25 -4.67
CA THR A 11 -13.61 -4.96 -5.16
C THR A 11 -13.81 -5.56 -6.54
N THR A 12 -13.72 -6.88 -6.66
CA THR A 12 -14.25 -7.59 -7.83
C THR A 12 -15.65 -8.07 -7.46
N PRO A 13 -16.71 -7.66 -8.18
CA PRO A 13 -18.02 -8.28 -8.02
C PRO A 13 -17.89 -9.78 -8.34
N ASP A 14 -18.41 -10.65 -7.46
CA ASP A 14 -18.63 -12.06 -7.79
C ASP A 14 -19.62 -12.11 -8.97
N ALA A 15 -19.10 -12.22 -10.19
CA ALA A 15 -19.89 -12.59 -11.36
C ALA A 15 -20.06 -14.11 -11.36
N THR A 16 -20.94 -14.62 -10.51
CA THR A 16 -21.46 -15.98 -10.67
C THR A 16 -22.40 -15.97 -11.88
N THR A 17 -21.93 -16.46 -13.02
CA THR A 17 -22.80 -16.87 -14.13
C THR A 17 -22.79 -18.38 -14.19
N ASP A 18 -23.92 -18.96 -13.78
CA ASP A 18 -24.31 -20.32 -14.13
C ASP A 18 -24.39 -20.41 -15.66
N ALA A 19 -23.63 -21.33 -16.25
CA ALA A 19 -23.87 -21.79 -17.61
C ALA A 19 -23.80 -23.32 -17.61
N THR A 20 -24.98 -23.93 -17.51
CA THR A 20 -25.23 -25.31 -17.89
C THR A 20 -24.99 -25.49 -19.39
N ALA A 21 -24.50 -26.69 -19.73
CA ALA A 21 -24.05 -27.11 -21.03
C ALA A 21 -25.07 -26.93 -22.17
N ASP A 22 -24.58 -26.69 -23.39
CA ASP A 22 -25.11 -27.40 -24.54
C ASP A 22 -24.05 -27.68 -25.60
N THR A 23 -24.21 -28.85 -26.20
CA THR A 23 -23.24 -29.58 -27.02
C THR A 23 -23.58 -29.39 -28.49
N ALA A 24 -22.65 -28.96 -29.33
CA ALA A 24 -22.70 -29.28 -30.76
C ALA A 24 -21.34 -29.07 -31.42
N ALA A 25 -20.80 -30.17 -31.96
CA ALA A 25 -19.63 -30.21 -32.81
C ALA A 25 -19.90 -29.60 -34.19
N GLN A 26 -18.86 -29.02 -34.80
CA GLN A 26 -18.50 -29.23 -36.22
C GLN A 26 -17.16 -28.56 -36.56
N THR A 27 -16.19 -29.37 -36.97
CA THR A 27 -15.05 -29.01 -37.85
C THR A 27 -15.55 -29.03 -39.31
N PRO A 28 -14.90 -28.40 -40.31
CA PRO A 28 -13.63 -28.94 -40.84
C PRO A 28 -12.58 -27.94 -41.40
N GLU A 29 -11.34 -28.43 -41.39
CA GLU A 29 -10.29 -28.41 -42.43
C GLU A 29 -9.56 -27.15 -42.95
N LYS A 30 -8.22 -27.24 -42.79
CA LYS A 30 -7.11 -27.13 -43.76
C LYS A 30 -6.96 -25.82 -44.55
N ALA A 31 -5.93 -25.03 -44.26
CA ALA A 31 -4.54 -25.19 -44.72
C ALA A 31 -4.33 -24.87 -46.21
N GLN A 32 -3.59 -23.80 -46.50
CA GLN A 32 -2.45 -23.85 -47.42
C GLN A 32 -1.58 -22.59 -47.37
N THR A 33 -0.28 -22.86 -47.51
CA THR A 33 0.89 -21.99 -47.46
C THR A 33 1.29 -21.56 -48.86
N THR A 34 1.73 -20.30 -49.06
CA THR A 34 2.78 -19.91 -50.06
C THR A 34 3.17 -18.45 -49.79
N GLN A 35 4.28 -18.16 -49.12
CA GLN A 35 5.64 -17.92 -49.65
C GLN A 35 5.80 -16.84 -50.74
N LEU A 36 6.60 -15.83 -50.35
CA LEU A 36 7.71 -15.18 -51.08
C LEU A 36 7.38 -14.38 -52.36
N ASN A 37 7.73 -13.09 -52.37
CA ASN A 37 9.09 -12.71 -52.79
C ASN A 37 9.41 -11.22 -52.60
N GLU A 38 10.68 -11.01 -52.28
CA GLU A 38 11.41 -9.75 -52.18
C GLU A 38 11.64 -9.10 -53.55
N LYS A 39 11.85 -7.77 -53.52
CA LYS A 39 12.97 -6.99 -54.10
C LYS A 39 12.42 -5.57 -54.35
N GLY A 40 12.89 -4.58 -53.60
CA GLY A 40 14.09 -3.82 -53.95
C GLY A 40 13.65 -2.55 -54.69
N ARG A 41 14.28 -1.38 -54.62
CA ARG A 41 15.52 -0.93 -54.01
C ARG A 41 15.53 0.59 -54.30
N LYS A 42 15.94 1.38 -53.30
CA LYS A 42 16.69 2.65 -53.40
C LYS A 42 16.05 3.96 -53.90
N ASP A 43 16.28 4.94 -53.02
CA ASP A 43 16.87 6.26 -53.22
C ASP A 43 16.03 7.37 -53.89
N GLY A 44 15.82 8.45 -53.15
CA GLY A 44 15.43 9.75 -53.70
C GLY A 44 14.68 10.68 -52.73
N GLU A 45 15.37 11.28 -51.76
CA GLU A 45 15.06 12.66 -51.33
C GLU A 45 15.88 13.62 -52.23
N PRO A 46 15.60 14.93 -52.33
CA PRO A 46 14.60 15.74 -51.60
C PRO A 46 13.78 16.68 -52.52
N GLU A 47 12.80 17.38 -51.96
CA GLU A 47 12.58 18.84 -52.09
C GLU A 47 11.12 19.23 -51.78
N GLN A 48 10.98 20.23 -50.91
CA GLN A 48 9.75 20.96 -50.65
C GLN A 48 9.31 21.75 -51.89
N PRO A 49 8.02 22.14 -51.92
CA PRO A 49 7.80 23.59 -51.90
C PRO A 49 6.73 24.02 -50.91
N GLU A 50 6.98 25.18 -50.32
CA GLU A 50 6.03 25.99 -49.57
C GLU A 50 4.87 26.48 -50.45
N GLN A 51 3.65 26.48 -49.92
CA GLN A 51 2.82 27.67 -49.66
C GLN A 51 1.30 27.44 -49.77
N LYS A 52 0.62 28.21 -48.92
CA LYS A 52 -0.79 28.66 -48.93
C LYS A 52 -1.83 27.84 -48.18
N VAL A 53 -2.00 28.29 -46.94
CA VAL A 53 -3.26 28.55 -46.22
C VAL A 53 -4.47 28.72 -47.16
N ASP A 54 -5.48 27.90 -46.96
CA ASP A 54 -6.86 28.37 -46.94
C ASP A 54 -7.68 27.64 -45.88
N THR A 55 -8.44 28.45 -45.16
CA THR A 55 -9.30 28.20 -44.01
C THR A 55 -10.53 27.37 -44.38
N THR A 56 -10.87 26.36 -43.57
CA THR A 56 -12.27 25.93 -43.39
C THR A 56 -12.46 25.22 -42.06
N ASP A 57 -13.35 25.81 -41.26
CA ASP A 57 -13.93 25.26 -40.03
C ASP A 57 -14.51 23.85 -40.20
N LYS A 58 -14.26 22.96 -39.24
CA LYS A 58 -15.33 22.29 -38.47
C LYS A 58 -14.83 21.34 -37.37
N SER A 59 -15.35 21.64 -36.17
CA SER A 59 -15.76 20.73 -35.09
C SER A 59 -14.68 20.16 -34.17
N ALA A 60 -14.35 20.97 -33.16
CA ALA A 60 -13.74 20.53 -31.91
C ALA A 60 -14.62 19.49 -31.19
N LYS A 61 -14.01 18.38 -30.78
CA LYS A 61 -14.57 17.46 -29.78
C LYS A 61 -14.33 18.05 -28.39
N THR A 62 -15.40 18.12 -27.62
CA THR A 62 -15.50 18.70 -26.29
C THR A 62 -14.66 17.93 -25.27
N ASP A 63 -13.60 18.57 -24.75
CA ASP A 63 -12.91 18.10 -23.56
C ASP A 63 -13.84 18.19 -22.35
N LYS A 64 -13.94 17.09 -21.59
CA LYS A 64 -14.60 17.04 -20.28
C LYS A 64 -13.90 18.05 -19.35
N PRO A 65 -14.64 18.87 -18.58
CA PRO A 65 -14.02 19.84 -17.70
C PRO A 65 -13.27 19.14 -16.57
N LYS A 66 -11.96 19.43 -16.44
CA LYS A 66 -11.20 19.26 -15.20
C LYS A 66 -12.00 19.92 -14.07
N ALA A 67 -12.19 19.19 -12.97
CA ALA A 67 -12.88 19.68 -11.79
C ALA A 67 -12.31 21.05 -11.38
N SER A 68 -13.17 22.06 -11.39
CA SER A 68 -12.84 23.42 -10.97
C SER A 68 -12.42 23.42 -9.51
N ARG A 69 -11.17 23.82 -9.26
CA ARG A 69 -10.64 24.10 -7.91
C ARG A 69 -11.59 25.12 -7.23
N PRO A 70 -12.11 24.87 -6.03
CA PRO A 70 -12.99 25.82 -5.35
C PRO A 70 -12.27 27.17 -5.18
N THR A 71 -12.90 28.25 -5.62
CA THR A 71 -12.36 29.62 -5.60
C THR A 71 -12.54 30.34 -4.26
N HIS A 72 -13.14 29.68 -3.26
CA HIS A 72 -13.17 30.13 -1.88
C HIS A 72 -12.39 29.15 -0.98
N PRO A 73 -11.54 29.65 -0.06
CA PRO A 73 -10.94 28.79 0.95
C PRO A 73 -12.06 28.11 1.74
N GLU A 74 -11.99 26.78 1.87
CA GLU A 74 -12.94 26.03 2.68
C GLU A 74 -12.92 26.56 4.13
N PRO A 75 -14.08 26.54 4.82
CA PRO A 75 -14.16 27.02 6.20
C PRO A 75 -13.20 26.26 7.11
N VAL A 76 -12.59 26.99 8.06
CA VAL A 76 -11.81 26.40 9.14
C VAL A 76 -12.77 25.87 10.20
N HIS A 77 -12.70 24.58 10.52
CA HIS A 77 -13.56 23.95 11.50
C HIS A 77 -12.95 24.07 12.90
N SER A 78 -13.75 24.50 13.86
CA SER A 78 -13.34 24.67 15.26
C SER A 78 -14.47 24.24 16.21
N THR A 79 -14.16 24.15 17.50
CA THR A 79 -15.16 24.01 18.56
C THR A 79 -14.96 25.11 19.61
N SER A 80 -15.95 25.31 20.48
CA SER A 80 -15.87 26.32 21.54
C SER A 80 -15.04 25.87 22.75
N ASP A 81 -14.81 24.56 22.90
CA ASP A 81 -14.14 23.98 24.07
C ASP A 81 -12.61 23.90 23.95
N ARG A 82 -12.05 24.16 22.76
CA ARG A 82 -10.60 24.03 22.48
C ARG A 82 -10.12 25.06 21.45
N SER A 83 -8.85 25.46 21.53
CA SER A 83 -8.22 26.41 20.59
C SER A 83 -7.87 25.79 19.25
N GLU A 84 -7.71 24.46 19.20
CA GLU A 84 -7.29 23.80 17.98
C GLU A 84 -8.38 23.82 16.90
N THR A 85 -7.96 23.87 15.65
CA THR A 85 -8.82 23.98 14.47
C THR A 85 -8.40 22.97 13.41
N LEU A 86 -9.28 22.70 12.46
CA LEU A 86 -9.02 21.83 11.32
C LEU A 86 -9.21 22.63 10.04
N ARG A 87 -8.13 22.77 9.28
CA ARG A 87 -8.11 23.55 8.04
C ARG A 87 -7.74 22.64 6.87
N ARG A 88 -8.49 22.74 5.77
CA ARG A 88 -8.13 22.04 4.52
C ARG A 88 -6.91 22.69 3.88
N VAL A 89 -6.01 21.87 3.36
CA VAL A 89 -4.76 22.30 2.74
C VAL A 89 -4.49 21.57 1.44
N ASP A 90 -3.58 22.09 0.62
CA ASP A 90 -3.01 21.36 -0.50
C ASP A 90 -1.77 20.51 -0.11
N GLY A 91 -1.22 19.76 -1.07
CA GLY A 91 -0.07 18.89 -0.84
C GLY A 91 1.19 19.66 -0.45
N ARG A 92 1.41 20.85 -1.03
CA ARG A 92 2.57 21.69 -0.74
C ARG A 92 2.50 22.24 0.68
N GLU A 93 1.35 22.78 1.08
CA GLU A 93 1.13 23.25 2.45
C GLU A 93 1.34 22.14 3.48
N MET A 94 0.77 20.94 3.25
CA MET A 94 0.95 19.79 4.14
C MET A 94 2.43 19.39 4.25
N ARG A 95 3.15 19.33 3.12
CA ARG A 95 4.58 19.00 3.07
C ARG A 95 5.43 20.01 3.84
N LEU A 96 5.12 21.32 3.69
CA LEU A 96 5.81 22.38 4.43
C LEU A 96 5.53 22.31 5.93
N ALA A 97 4.29 21.99 6.33
CA ALA A 97 3.92 21.86 7.74
C ALA A 97 4.60 20.67 8.41
N VAL A 98 4.71 19.52 7.72
CA VAL A 98 5.39 18.33 8.25
C VAL A 98 6.91 18.51 8.30
N GLY A 99 7.48 19.20 7.31
CA GLY A 99 8.90 19.51 7.25
C GLY A 99 9.77 18.24 7.19
N ASN A 100 10.77 18.15 8.07
CA ASN A 100 11.67 17.00 8.17
C ASN A 100 11.22 15.94 9.21
N SER A 101 9.99 16.07 9.74
CA SER A 101 9.42 15.08 10.64
C SER A 101 9.20 13.76 9.89
N PRO A 102 9.22 12.60 10.58
CA PRO A 102 8.82 11.33 9.97
C PRO A 102 7.46 11.47 9.29
N PHE A 103 7.40 11.09 8.01
CA PHE A 103 6.23 11.30 7.18
C PHE A 103 5.95 10.04 6.35
N PRO A 104 4.98 9.19 6.76
CA PRO A 104 4.63 7.99 6.03
C PRO A 104 4.30 8.31 4.58
N VAL A 105 4.76 7.48 3.65
CA VAL A 105 4.54 7.73 2.21
C VAL A 105 3.06 7.87 1.90
N GLU A 106 2.21 7.16 2.64
CA GLU A 106 0.74 7.13 2.56
C GLU A 106 0.08 8.49 2.75
N GLN A 107 0.77 9.39 3.44
CA GLN A 107 0.29 10.74 3.74
C GLN A 107 0.86 11.79 2.76
N THR A 108 1.69 11.38 1.79
CA THR A 108 2.35 12.26 0.81
C THR A 108 1.54 12.41 -0.50
N GLU A 109 2.00 13.31 -1.38
CA GLU A 109 1.52 13.40 -2.77
C GLU A 109 1.99 12.23 -3.65
N ALA A 110 3.06 11.52 -3.26
CA ALA A 110 3.46 10.31 -4.00
C ALA A 110 2.37 9.25 -3.89
N TRP A 111 1.83 9.04 -2.69
CA TRP A 111 0.75 8.10 -2.47
C TRP A 111 -0.57 8.51 -3.11
N GLU A 112 -0.84 9.81 -3.23
CA GLU A 112 -2.02 10.28 -3.98
C GLU A 112 -2.00 9.80 -5.42
N ARG A 113 -0.83 9.82 -6.10
CA ARG A 113 -0.71 9.29 -7.47
C ARG A 113 -1.05 7.80 -7.55
N PHE A 114 -0.60 7.03 -6.55
CA PHE A 114 -0.93 5.61 -6.45
C PHE A 114 -2.42 5.39 -6.19
N GLU A 115 -3.00 6.09 -5.22
CA GLU A 115 -4.43 5.96 -4.90
C GLU A 115 -5.32 6.40 -6.06
N GLU A 116 -4.97 7.47 -6.77
CA GLU A 116 -5.68 7.92 -7.97
C GLU A 116 -5.63 6.87 -9.09
N ALA A 117 -4.45 6.28 -9.36
CA ALA A 117 -4.31 5.18 -10.33
C ALA A 117 -5.14 3.94 -9.93
N MET A 118 -5.33 3.72 -8.64
CA MET A 118 -6.18 2.66 -8.08
C MET A 118 -7.68 3.03 -8.05
N GLY A 119 -8.08 4.19 -8.57
CA GLY A 119 -9.47 4.65 -8.58
C GLY A 119 -9.98 5.14 -7.21
N ARG A 120 -9.07 5.48 -6.29
CA ARG A 120 -9.34 5.88 -4.91
C ARG A 120 -8.94 7.35 -4.70
N PRO A 121 -9.69 8.30 -5.27
CA PRO A 121 -9.27 9.69 -5.32
C PRO A 121 -9.12 10.29 -3.91
N LEU A 122 -8.19 11.24 -3.79
CA LEU A 122 -8.05 12.06 -2.60
C LEU A 122 -9.38 12.74 -2.27
N TRP A 123 -9.87 12.54 -1.05
CA TRP A 123 -11.02 13.26 -0.51
C TRP A 123 -10.59 14.61 0.08
N GLY A 124 -9.45 14.67 0.78
CA GLY A 124 -8.88 15.93 1.25
C GLY A 124 -7.67 15.76 2.15
N ARG A 125 -6.89 16.83 2.27
CA ARG A 125 -5.81 16.98 3.25
C ARG A 125 -6.17 18.04 4.26
N TYR A 126 -5.83 17.81 5.51
CA TYR A 126 -6.15 18.71 6.60
C TYR A 126 -4.96 18.88 7.53
N LEU A 127 -4.76 20.10 8.00
CA LEU A 127 -3.93 20.40 9.16
C LEU A 127 -4.83 20.61 10.37
N TYR A 128 -4.50 19.89 11.44
CA TYR A 128 -4.98 20.17 12.78
C TYR A 128 -3.99 21.16 13.40
N GLU A 129 -4.46 22.37 13.71
CA GLU A 129 -3.60 23.51 14.06
C GLU A 129 -4.03 24.11 15.39
N ASP A 130 -3.06 24.52 16.19
CA ASP A 130 -3.28 25.27 17.43
C ASP A 130 -2.71 26.67 17.25
N GLU A 131 -3.58 27.68 17.22
CA GLU A 131 -3.21 29.08 16.93
C GLU A 131 -2.37 29.22 15.64
N GLY A 132 -2.76 28.50 14.58
CA GLY A 132 -2.07 28.50 13.28
C GLY A 132 -0.76 27.70 13.23
N LYS A 133 -0.38 27.04 14.32
CA LYS A 133 0.81 26.16 14.36
C LYS A 133 0.38 24.71 14.13
N PRO A 134 0.94 23.98 13.14
CA PRO A 134 0.62 22.58 12.90
C PRO A 134 0.81 21.69 14.14
N VAL A 135 -0.22 20.92 14.47
CA VAL A 135 -0.25 19.92 15.55
C VAL A 135 -0.26 18.52 14.95
N ALA A 136 -1.07 18.30 13.91
CA ALA A 136 -1.09 17.06 13.13
C ALA A 136 -1.50 17.33 11.67
N ALA A 137 -1.15 16.41 10.79
CA ALA A 137 -1.54 16.43 9.39
C ALA A 137 -2.24 15.12 9.00
N ILE A 138 -3.26 15.18 8.14
CA ILE A 138 -3.97 13.98 7.68
C ILE A 138 -4.43 14.10 6.23
N ALA A 139 -4.16 13.08 5.43
CA ALA A 139 -4.65 12.87 4.08
C ALA A 139 -5.67 11.73 4.07
N LEU A 140 -6.84 11.98 3.48
CA LEU A 140 -7.97 11.06 3.43
C LEU A 140 -8.30 10.71 1.98
N TYR A 141 -8.39 9.42 1.68
CA TYR A 141 -8.74 8.89 0.36
C TYR A 141 -10.08 8.19 0.39
N ARG A 142 -10.81 8.23 -0.73
CA ARG A 142 -12.12 7.57 -0.84
C ARG A 142 -11.94 6.08 -1.12
N TYR A 143 -12.60 5.26 -0.31
CA TYR A 143 -12.67 3.80 -0.47
C TYR A 143 -14.12 3.33 -0.47
N GLU A 144 -14.35 2.13 -0.98
CA GLU A 144 -15.65 1.48 -0.96
C GLU A 144 -15.56 0.08 -0.36
N MET A 145 -16.58 -0.31 0.40
CA MET A 145 -16.74 -1.66 0.94
C MET A 145 -18.21 -2.06 0.88
N GLY A 146 -18.55 -3.08 0.09
CA GLY A 146 -19.93 -3.52 -0.11
C GLY A 146 -20.85 -2.39 -0.61
N GLY A 147 -20.36 -1.57 -1.53
CA GLY A 147 -21.05 -0.40 -2.07
C GLY A 147 -21.23 0.75 -1.07
N GLN A 148 -20.58 0.69 0.10
CA GLN A 148 -20.59 1.77 1.09
C GLN A 148 -19.28 2.53 1.05
N THR A 149 -19.36 3.84 0.86
CA THR A 149 -18.22 4.73 0.87
C THR A 149 -17.67 4.92 2.28
N PHE A 150 -16.36 4.87 2.43
CA PHE A 150 -15.64 5.31 3.62
C PHE A 150 -14.37 6.09 3.24
N LEU A 151 -13.80 6.79 4.22
CA LEU A 151 -12.52 7.47 4.04
C LEU A 151 -11.41 6.71 4.75
N TRP A 152 -10.22 6.68 4.18
CA TRP A 152 -9.06 6.08 4.83
C TRP A 152 -7.87 7.04 4.83
N ALA A 153 -7.31 7.29 6.02
CA ALA A 153 -5.97 7.83 6.23
C ALA A 153 -5.02 6.73 6.71
N LYS A 154 -4.37 6.02 5.78
CA LYS A 154 -3.36 4.99 6.10
C LYS A 154 -2.17 5.64 6.82
N HIS A 155 -1.79 5.09 7.97
CA HIS A 155 -0.78 5.64 8.89
C HIS A 155 -0.96 7.12 9.26
N GLY A 156 -2.17 7.66 9.10
CA GLY A 156 -2.55 9.02 9.48
C GLY A 156 -3.47 9.00 10.70
N PRO A 157 -3.46 10.05 11.53
CA PRO A 157 -2.80 11.34 11.32
C PRO A 157 -1.31 11.31 11.70
N VAL A 158 -0.54 12.20 11.10
CA VAL A 158 0.88 12.43 11.41
C VAL A 158 0.96 13.50 12.49
N TRP A 159 1.28 13.11 13.72
CA TRP A 159 1.43 14.03 14.84
C TRP A 159 2.78 14.75 14.78
N LEU A 160 2.72 16.09 14.80
CA LEU A 160 3.89 16.99 14.75
C LEU A 160 4.20 17.62 16.12
N LYS A 161 3.22 17.54 17.02
CA LYS A 161 3.33 17.88 18.44
C LYS A 161 2.80 16.72 19.27
N GLU A 162 2.79 16.88 20.59
CA GLU A 162 2.28 15.87 21.52
C GLU A 162 0.89 15.36 21.11
N GLN A 163 0.81 14.04 21.00
CA GLN A 163 -0.40 13.26 20.83
C GLN A 163 -0.98 12.95 22.21
N SER A 164 -2.21 13.35 22.48
CA SER A 164 -2.92 13.09 23.74
C SER A 164 -4.33 12.53 23.47
N PRO A 165 -4.97 11.83 24.43
CA PRO A 165 -6.33 11.34 24.28
C PRO A 165 -7.31 12.44 23.86
N GLU A 166 -7.18 13.64 24.44
CA GLU A 166 -8.06 14.77 24.19
C GLU A 166 -7.87 15.33 22.77
N ARG A 167 -6.60 15.44 22.31
CA ARG A 167 -6.30 15.91 20.95
C ARG A 167 -6.78 14.93 19.89
N GLU A 168 -6.61 13.62 20.12
CA GLU A 168 -7.14 12.61 19.20
C GLU A 168 -8.67 12.66 19.12
N ALA A 169 -9.36 12.70 20.27
CA ALA A 169 -10.81 12.77 20.33
C ALA A 169 -11.34 14.05 19.66
N HIS A 170 -10.64 15.17 19.85
CA HIS A 170 -11.01 16.43 19.22
C HIS A 170 -10.83 16.40 17.69
N LEU A 171 -9.68 15.91 17.20
CA LEU A 171 -9.45 15.73 15.77
C LEU A 171 -10.52 14.86 15.11
N ARG A 172 -10.89 13.73 15.74
CA ARG A 172 -11.98 12.87 15.25
C ARG A 172 -13.32 13.59 15.22
N ARG A 173 -13.61 14.42 16.24
CA ARG A 173 -14.85 15.23 16.29
C ARG A 173 -14.92 16.22 15.13
N LEU A 174 -13.84 16.95 14.88
CA LEU A 174 -13.75 17.91 13.77
C LEU A 174 -13.88 17.19 12.42
N LEU A 175 -13.13 16.11 12.19
CA LEU A 175 -13.21 15.31 10.96
C LEU A 175 -14.62 14.80 10.69
N ARG A 176 -15.31 14.28 11.71
CA ARG A 176 -16.71 13.86 11.59
C ARG A 176 -17.65 15.02 11.24
N ALA A 177 -17.40 16.22 11.76
CA ALA A 177 -18.18 17.40 11.41
C ALA A 177 -17.99 17.78 9.93
N VAL A 178 -16.74 17.87 9.46
CA VAL A 178 -16.43 18.13 8.04
C VAL A 178 -17.09 17.11 7.13
N VAL A 179 -16.99 15.82 7.46
CA VAL A 179 -17.60 14.76 6.64
C VAL A 179 -19.12 14.89 6.59
N LYS A 180 -19.80 15.16 7.71
CA LYS A 180 -21.27 15.32 7.75
C LYS A 180 -21.75 16.52 6.93
N GLU A 181 -20.96 17.58 6.90
CA GLU A 181 -21.24 18.79 6.14
C GLU A 181 -21.02 18.57 4.64
N ARG A 182 -19.86 18.00 4.27
CA ARG A 182 -19.38 17.95 2.88
C ARG A 182 -19.84 16.73 2.08
N ASP A 183 -20.00 15.58 2.74
CA ASP A 183 -20.28 14.31 2.05
C ASP A 183 -21.04 13.32 2.94
N ARG A 184 -22.37 13.37 2.85
CA ARG A 184 -23.27 12.47 3.58
C ARG A 184 -23.22 11.00 3.11
N SER A 185 -22.52 10.69 2.01
CA SER A 185 -22.38 9.31 1.53
C SER A 185 -21.36 8.51 2.36
N VAL A 186 -20.39 9.19 2.98
CA VAL A 186 -19.33 8.57 3.78
C VAL A 186 -19.88 8.01 5.08
N ARG A 187 -19.62 6.73 5.35
CA ARG A 187 -20.19 6.02 6.51
C ARG A 187 -19.28 6.04 7.74
N PHE A 188 -17.98 6.00 7.53
CA PHE A 188 -16.98 6.07 8.58
C PHE A 188 -15.65 6.60 8.03
N ILE A 189 -14.77 6.99 8.96
CA ILE A 189 -13.38 7.36 8.67
C ILE A 189 -12.50 6.29 9.30
N ARG A 190 -11.66 5.64 8.51
CA ARG A 190 -10.60 4.75 8.99
C ARG A 190 -9.32 5.55 9.16
N MET A 191 -8.79 5.59 10.38
CA MET A 191 -7.58 6.32 10.72
C MET A 191 -6.86 5.65 11.90
N HIS A 192 -5.58 5.96 12.07
CA HIS A 192 -4.78 5.44 13.17
C HIS A 192 -4.97 6.28 14.44
N ALA A 193 -4.93 5.63 15.59
CA ALA A 193 -5.02 6.27 16.89
C ALA A 193 -4.32 5.42 17.95
N ARG A 194 -3.65 6.09 18.89
CA ARG A 194 -2.98 5.47 20.04
C ARG A 194 -3.95 5.16 21.15
N TYR A 195 -4.87 6.08 21.42
CA TYR A 195 -5.74 5.99 22.59
C TYR A 195 -7.10 5.43 22.19
N ARG A 196 -7.46 4.31 22.81
CA ARG A 196 -8.80 3.73 22.68
C ARG A 196 -9.84 4.70 23.26
N ASP A 197 -10.96 4.84 22.59
CA ASP A 197 -12.07 5.68 23.02
C ASP A 197 -13.42 5.07 22.60
N THR A 198 -14.51 5.60 23.17
CA THR A 198 -15.90 5.17 22.99
C THR A 198 -16.46 5.37 21.59
N ASP A 199 -15.83 6.22 20.78
CA ASP A 199 -16.19 6.48 19.38
C ASP A 199 -15.38 5.66 18.38
N LEU A 200 -14.38 4.90 18.83
CA LEU A 200 -13.57 4.02 18.00
C LEU A 200 -14.15 2.61 17.91
N ARG A 201 -14.05 1.99 16.74
CA ARG A 201 -14.49 0.61 16.49
C ARG A 201 -13.38 -0.18 15.82
N GLU A 202 -13.32 -1.47 16.13
CA GLU A 202 -12.48 -2.40 15.37
C GLU A 202 -12.93 -2.41 13.90
N LEU A 203 -11.96 -2.66 13.03
CA LEU A 203 -12.12 -2.55 11.58
C LEU A 203 -13.19 -3.52 11.08
N LEU A 204 -14.09 -3.03 10.22
CA LEU A 204 -15.05 -3.89 9.52
C LEU A 204 -14.40 -4.79 8.47
N SER A 205 -13.22 -4.46 7.99
CA SER A 205 -12.51 -5.20 6.96
C SER A 205 -11.03 -4.98 7.17
N THR A 206 -10.22 -5.95 6.74
CA THR A 206 -8.76 -5.85 6.81
C THR A 206 -8.22 -5.94 8.25
N ILE A 207 -6.94 -6.29 8.38
CA ILE A 207 -6.24 -6.42 9.67
C ILE A 207 -5.31 -5.24 9.90
N THR A 208 -5.48 -4.56 11.03
CA THR A 208 -4.54 -3.56 11.50
C THR A 208 -3.39 -4.18 12.30
N TYR A 209 -2.43 -3.37 12.75
CA TYR A 209 -1.44 -3.73 13.75
C TYR A 209 -1.10 -2.53 14.62
N ASP A 210 -0.67 -2.79 15.85
CA ASP A 210 -0.24 -1.80 16.84
C ASP A 210 1.20 -2.06 17.31
N ARG A 211 1.88 -3.00 16.65
CA ARG A 211 3.27 -3.39 16.92
C ARG A 211 4.01 -3.67 15.64
N THR A 212 5.28 -3.32 15.61
CA THR A 212 6.23 -3.65 14.55
C THR A 212 7.63 -3.95 15.11
N TYR A 213 8.52 -4.42 14.25
CA TYR A 213 9.96 -4.48 14.52
C TYR A 213 10.70 -3.71 13.44
N VAL A 214 11.61 -2.83 13.87
CA VAL A 214 12.40 -2.00 12.97
C VAL A 214 13.85 -2.49 13.02
N ILE A 215 14.42 -2.85 11.86
CA ILE A 215 15.86 -3.10 11.76
C ILE A 215 16.56 -1.75 11.90
N ASP A 216 17.41 -1.61 12.91
CA ASP A 216 18.18 -0.37 13.14
C ASP A 216 19.30 -0.24 12.10
N LEU A 217 19.20 0.79 11.25
CA LEU A 217 20.15 1.07 10.18
C LEU A 217 21.13 2.21 10.54
N VAL A 218 20.91 2.91 11.65
CA VAL A 218 21.79 4.00 12.14
C VAL A 218 23.26 3.56 12.29
N PRO A 219 23.58 2.30 12.66
CA PRO A 219 24.97 1.84 12.71
C PRO A 219 25.68 1.74 11.35
N LYS A 220 24.96 1.79 10.22
CA LYS A 220 25.40 1.82 8.81
C LYS A 220 26.16 0.61 8.26
N THR A 221 27.01 -0.02 9.07
CA THR A 221 27.83 -1.18 8.64
C THR A 221 27.17 -2.49 9.08
N PRO A 222 27.18 -3.55 8.24
CA PRO A 222 26.60 -4.85 8.58
C PRO A 222 27.06 -5.40 9.94
N GLU A 223 28.34 -5.23 10.29
CA GLU A 223 28.91 -5.73 11.54
C GLU A 223 28.28 -5.05 12.76
N LYS A 224 28.14 -3.71 12.72
CA LYS A 224 27.56 -2.91 13.81
C LYS A 224 26.05 -3.09 13.91
N MET A 225 25.35 -3.15 12.77
CA MET A 225 23.92 -3.47 12.71
C MET A 225 23.64 -4.83 13.34
N ALA A 226 24.42 -5.85 12.94
CA ALA A 226 24.27 -7.19 13.51
C ALA A 226 24.64 -7.25 14.99
N ALA A 227 25.50 -6.35 15.49
CA ALA A 227 25.89 -6.29 16.89
C ALA A 227 24.77 -5.81 17.82
N VAL A 228 23.87 -4.93 17.35
CA VAL A 228 22.73 -4.42 18.13
C VAL A 228 21.50 -5.35 18.09
N MET A 229 21.45 -6.29 17.14
CA MET A 229 20.42 -7.32 17.07
C MET A 229 20.46 -8.30 18.26
N PRO A 230 19.33 -8.96 18.59
CA PRO A 230 19.32 -10.11 19.48
C PRO A 230 20.35 -11.18 19.06
N LYS A 231 20.94 -11.87 20.04
CA LYS A 231 22.01 -12.87 19.80
C LYS A 231 21.63 -13.92 18.75
N ASP A 232 20.41 -14.44 18.84
CA ASP A 232 19.91 -15.45 17.90
C ASP A 232 19.60 -14.85 16.53
N GLY A 233 19.12 -13.60 16.50
CA GLY A 233 18.94 -12.81 15.29
C GLY A 233 20.23 -12.59 14.52
N ARG A 234 21.28 -12.11 15.21
CA ARG A 234 22.62 -11.94 14.64
C ARG A 234 23.15 -13.24 14.02
N ARG A 235 22.97 -14.37 14.71
CA ARG A 235 23.36 -15.69 14.19
C ARG A 235 22.52 -16.08 12.98
N ALA A 236 21.23 -15.78 13.02
CA ALA A 236 20.29 -16.08 11.95
C ALA A 236 20.65 -15.32 10.66
N VAL A 237 20.88 -14.00 10.69
CA VAL A 237 21.20 -13.24 9.48
C VAL A 237 22.54 -13.64 8.88
N LYS A 238 23.59 -13.80 9.70
CA LYS A 238 24.91 -14.29 9.23
C LYS A 238 24.83 -15.67 8.60
N ARG A 239 24.01 -16.56 9.16
CA ARG A 239 23.77 -17.87 8.57
C ARG A 239 22.96 -17.78 7.28
N ALA A 240 21.96 -16.89 7.20
CA ALA A 240 21.13 -16.74 6.00
C ALA A 240 21.97 -16.25 4.83
N GLU A 241 22.75 -15.19 5.03
CA GLU A 241 23.69 -14.66 4.05
C GLU A 241 24.67 -15.74 3.55
N ARG A 242 25.30 -16.48 4.47
CA ARG A 242 26.25 -17.54 4.11
C ARG A 242 25.58 -18.66 3.31
N VAL A 243 24.43 -19.15 3.76
CA VAL A 243 23.72 -20.27 3.13
C VAL A 243 23.19 -19.88 1.76
N ALA A 244 22.61 -18.68 1.61
CA ALA A 244 22.15 -18.17 0.31
C ALA A 244 23.32 -18.08 -0.69
N ARG A 245 24.47 -17.55 -0.24
CA ARG A 245 25.69 -17.48 -1.08
C ARG A 245 26.21 -18.87 -1.47
N GLU A 246 26.30 -19.81 -0.52
CA GLU A 246 26.71 -21.20 -0.80
C GLU A 246 25.76 -21.91 -1.77
N ALA A 247 24.48 -21.54 -1.78
CA ALA A 247 23.47 -22.03 -2.71
C ALA A 247 23.46 -21.33 -4.09
N GLY A 248 24.41 -20.42 -4.35
CA GLY A 248 24.51 -19.70 -5.62
C GLY A 248 23.47 -18.58 -5.80
N CYS A 249 22.86 -18.10 -4.72
CA CYS A 249 21.88 -17.02 -4.80
C CYS A 249 22.55 -15.67 -5.09
N THR A 250 21.85 -14.84 -5.85
CA THR A 250 22.15 -13.43 -6.10
C THR A 250 21.04 -12.57 -5.52
N ILE A 251 21.39 -11.40 -5.00
CA ILE A 251 20.44 -10.44 -4.44
C ILE A 251 20.75 -9.08 -5.03
N SER A 252 19.74 -8.38 -5.53
CA SER A 252 19.88 -7.06 -6.15
C SER A 252 18.67 -6.18 -5.90
N ASP A 253 18.88 -4.86 -5.98
CA ASP A 253 17.80 -3.92 -6.21
C ASP A 253 17.44 -3.96 -7.70
N GLU A 254 16.25 -4.47 -8.02
CA GLU A 254 15.70 -4.56 -9.38
C GLU A 254 14.65 -3.46 -9.62
N THR A 255 14.65 -2.39 -8.84
CA THR A 255 13.80 -1.20 -9.09
C THR A 255 13.97 -0.72 -10.54
N GLY A 256 12.84 -0.49 -11.21
CA GLY A 256 12.84 -0.09 -12.63
C GLY A 256 12.88 -1.26 -13.63
N LEU A 257 12.75 -2.51 -13.18
CA LEU A 257 12.58 -3.66 -14.08
C LEU A 257 11.39 -3.50 -15.04
N SER A 258 11.46 -4.22 -16.16
CA SER A 258 10.37 -4.28 -17.14
C SER A 258 9.13 -4.97 -16.58
N ARG A 259 7.98 -4.72 -17.20
CA ARG A 259 6.72 -5.38 -16.82
C ARG A 259 6.82 -6.89 -16.95
N GLU A 260 7.45 -7.37 -18.03
CA GLU A 260 7.61 -8.78 -18.32
C GLU A 260 8.48 -9.50 -17.27
N GLU A 261 9.52 -8.85 -16.76
CA GLU A 261 10.31 -9.38 -15.64
C GLU A 261 9.54 -9.32 -14.32
N PHE A 262 8.75 -8.26 -14.10
CA PHE A 262 7.94 -8.14 -12.89
C PHE A 262 6.89 -9.25 -12.79
N ASP A 263 6.26 -9.61 -13.89
CA ASP A 263 5.27 -10.70 -13.90
C ASP A 263 5.91 -12.03 -13.45
N LYS A 264 7.18 -12.30 -13.78
CA LYS A 264 7.92 -13.47 -13.27
C LYS A 264 8.20 -13.38 -11.78
N VAL A 265 8.55 -12.21 -11.27
CA VAL A 265 8.78 -11.97 -9.84
C VAL A 265 7.47 -12.13 -9.05
N TYR A 266 6.35 -11.69 -9.61
CA TYR A 266 5.02 -11.79 -8.99
C TYR A 266 4.57 -13.24 -8.77
N GLU A 267 4.97 -14.20 -9.62
CA GLU A 267 4.63 -15.62 -9.44
C GLU A 267 5.09 -16.17 -8.07
N VAL A 268 6.18 -15.64 -7.50
CA VAL A 268 6.63 -15.99 -6.14
C VAL A 268 5.57 -15.66 -5.07
N LEU A 269 4.81 -14.57 -5.27
CA LEU A 269 3.73 -14.20 -4.36
C LEU A 269 2.52 -15.11 -4.53
N ARG A 270 2.22 -15.59 -5.74
CA ARG A 270 1.16 -16.57 -5.94
C ARG A 270 1.46 -17.87 -5.19
N GLU A 271 2.69 -18.37 -5.30
CA GLU A 271 3.15 -19.54 -4.54
C GLU A 271 3.09 -19.29 -3.02
N THR A 272 3.56 -18.10 -2.58
CA THR A 272 3.47 -17.69 -1.17
C THR A 272 2.02 -17.70 -0.67
N ALA A 273 1.09 -17.22 -1.51
CA ALA A 273 -0.30 -17.08 -1.17
C ALA A 273 -1.05 -18.42 -1.11
N GLU A 274 -0.76 -19.33 -2.04
CA GLU A 274 -1.25 -20.71 -2.00
C GLU A 274 -0.77 -21.43 -0.73
N ARG A 275 0.54 -21.35 -0.43
CA ARG A 275 1.11 -21.97 0.77
C ARG A 275 0.51 -21.43 2.07
N ASP A 276 0.36 -20.11 2.17
CA ASP A 276 -0.05 -19.43 3.41
C ASP A 276 -1.57 -19.17 3.48
N GLY A 277 -2.34 -19.72 2.54
CA GLY A 277 -3.81 -19.69 2.52
C GLY A 277 -4.41 -18.30 2.44
N PHE A 278 -3.90 -17.44 1.55
CA PHE A 278 -4.48 -16.11 1.30
C PHE A 278 -4.65 -15.82 -0.18
N LYS A 279 -5.48 -14.82 -0.49
CA LYS A 279 -5.65 -14.32 -1.86
C LYS A 279 -4.75 -13.09 -2.04
N PRO A 280 -3.75 -13.13 -2.94
CA PRO A 280 -2.99 -11.93 -3.25
C PRO A 280 -3.85 -10.99 -4.11
N HIS A 281 -3.51 -9.70 -4.15
CA HIS A 281 -4.05 -8.83 -5.20
C HIS A 281 -3.52 -9.27 -6.57
N ASP A 282 -4.19 -8.82 -7.64
CA ASP A 282 -3.66 -8.97 -8.98
C ASP A 282 -2.31 -8.25 -9.13
N ALA A 283 -1.45 -8.77 -10.01
CA ALA A 283 -0.12 -8.22 -10.28
C ALA A 283 -0.14 -6.71 -10.54
N GLU A 284 -1.22 -6.22 -11.18
CA GLU A 284 -1.41 -4.81 -11.52
C GLU A 284 -1.37 -3.88 -10.30
N VAL A 285 -1.81 -4.33 -9.11
CA VAL A 285 -1.78 -3.50 -7.90
C VAL A 285 -0.35 -3.19 -7.47
N TYR A 286 0.51 -4.21 -7.47
CA TYR A 286 1.91 -4.10 -7.10
C TYR A 286 2.71 -3.35 -8.18
N TRP A 287 2.41 -3.61 -9.45
CA TRP A 287 2.99 -2.88 -10.59
C TRP A 287 2.63 -1.40 -10.55
N THR A 288 1.35 -1.07 -10.32
CA THR A 288 0.88 0.31 -10.16
C THR A 288 1.54 0.97 -8.96
N MET A 289 1.77 0.25 -7.86
CA MET A 289 2.49 0.78 -6.70
C MET A 289 3.93 1.17 -7.05
N LEU A 290 4.69 0.27 -7.68
CA LEU A 290 6.08 0.52 -8.10
C LEU A 290 6.16 1.72 -9.04
N THR A 291 5.29 1.78 -10.04
CA THR A 291 5.34 2.80 -11.09
C THR A 291 4.77 4.15 -10.67
N ALA A 292 3.64 4.18 -9.95
CA ALA A 292 2.98 5.44 -9.55
C ALA A 292 3.73 6.16 -8.42
N LEU A 293 4.26 5.42 -7.44
CA LEU A 293 5.14 5.99 -6.41
C LEU A 293 6.47 6.42 -7.03
N GLY A 294 6.98 5.61 -7.95
CA GLY A 294 8.26 5.80 -8.63
C GLY A 294 9.44 5.36 -7.78
N GLU A 295 10.59 5.21 -8.43
CA GLU A 295 11.82 4.61 -7.86
C GLU A 295 12.35 5.31 -6.60
N LYS A 296 11.96 6.58 -6.39
CA LYS A 296 12.32 7.34 -5.18
C LYS A 296 11.55 6.92 -3.94
N ASN A 297 10.35 6.34 -4.11
CA ASN A 297 9.41 6.04 -3.04
C ASN A 297 9.01 4.57 -2.96
N ALA A 298 9.32 3.77 -3.98
CA ALA A 298 9.10 2.33 -4.01
C ALA A 298 10.29 1.63 -4.66
N ARG A 299 10.82 0.61 -3.98
CA ARG A 299 11.95 -0.20 -4.45
C ARG A 299 11.58 -1.68 -4.45
N LEU A 300 12.12 -2.43 -5.41
CA LEU A 300 11.94 -3.88 -5.49
C LEU A 300 13.28 -4.59 -5.33
N PHE A 301 13.48 -5.21 -4.18
CA PHE A 301 14.64 -6.06 -3.93
C PHE A 301 14.28 -7.50 -4.26
N VAL A 302 15.13 -8.20 -5.00
CA VAL A 302 14.86 -9.56 -5.46
C VAL A 302 16.05 -10.46 -5.15
N LEU A 303 15.76 -11.65 -4.65
CA LEU A 303 16.71 -12.76 -4.55
C LEU A 303 16.41 -13.77 -5.64
N ARG A 304 17.44 -14.10 -6.42
CA ARG A 304 17.40 -15.11 -7.48
C ARG A 304 18.38 -16.25 -7.23
N LYS A 305 18.02 -17.45 -7.65
CA LYS A 305 18.92 -18.61 -7.75
C LYS A 305 18.85 -19.10 -9.18
N ASP A 306 20.01 -19.24 -9.84
CA ASP A 306 20.08 -19.62 -11.26
C ASP A 306 19.22 -18.73 -12.18
N GLY A 307 19.12 -17.43 -11.85
CA GLY A 307 18.32 -16.44 -12.58
C GLY A 307 16.81 -16.44 -12.26
N VAL A 308 16.33 -17.42 -11.49
CA VAL A 308 14.91 -17.58 -11.12
C VAL A 308 14.61 -16.81 -9.82
N PRO A 309 13.57 -15.95 -9.77
CA PRO A 309 13.13 -15.29 -8.53
C PRO A 309 12.65 -16.30 -7.49
N HIS A 310 13.11 -16.14 -6.25
CA HIS A 310 12.70 -16.99 -5.12
C HIS A 310 12.24 -16.22 -3.90
N ALA A 311 12.64 -14.96 -3.74
CA ALA A 311 12.09 -14.04 -2.76
C ALA A 311 12.17 -12.61 -3.28
N TRP A 312 11.25 -11.76 -2.86
CA TRP A 312 11.31 -10.33 -3.14
C TRP A 312 10.68 -9.51 -2.02
N ASP A 313 11.14 -8.27 -1.88
CA ASP A 313 10.58 -7.25 -0.99
C ASP A 313 10.29 -5.98 -1.77
N LEU A 314 9.05 -5.51 -1.69
CA LEU A 314 8.64 -4.19 -2.14
C LEU A 314 8.76 -3.25 -0.94
N ILE A 315 9.81 -2.43 -0.93
CA ILE A 315 10.14 -1.51 0.15
C ILE A 315 9.70 -0.11 -0.24
N LEU A 316 8.88 0.52 0.59
CA LEU A 316 8.51 1.92 0.43
C LEU A 316 9.48 2.83 1.20
N THR A 317 9.80 3.98 0.63
CA THR A 317 10.74 4.95 1.20
C THR A 317 10.11 6.33 1.28
N SER A 318 10.36 7.01 2.39
CA SER A 318 9.97 8.41 2.58
C SER A 318 11.00 9.13 3.46
N GLY A 319 11.62 10.17 2.92
CA GLY A 319 12.73 10.85 3.59
C GLY A 319 13.88 9.89 3.89
N LYS A 320 14.10 9.58 5.17
CA LYS A 320 15.13 8.62 5.64
C LYS A 320 14.53 7.40 6.34
N ASP A 321 13.23 7.20 6.19
CA ASP A 321 12.50 6.05 6.73
C ASP A 321 12.15 5.10 5.58
N SER A 322 12.13 3.80 5.88
CA SER A 322 11.81 2.76 4.92
C SER A 322 10.98 1.64 5.55
N VAL A 323 10.14 1.01 4.74
CA VAL A 323 9.11 0.07 5.19
C VAL A 323 9.05 -1.12 4.24
N ALA A 324 9.22 -2.35 4.74
CA ALA A 324 9.00 -3.59 3.99
C ALA A 324 7.50 -3.84 3.80
N TYR A 325 6.93 -3.19 2.78
CA TYR A 325 5.48 -3.02 2.65
C TYR A 325 4.78 -4.29 2.14
N TYR A 326 5.42 -4.97 1.19
CA TYR A 326 5.08 -6.33 0.77
C TYR A 326 6.34 -7.17 0.60
N GLY A 327 6.19 -8.48 0.78
CA GLY A 327 7.25 -9.43 0.48
C GLY A 327 6.68 -10.80 0.16
N ALA A 328 7.46 -11.58 -0.57
CA ALA A 328 7.10 -12.94 -0.96
C ALA A 328 8.33 -13.85 -0.93
N SER A 329 8.09 -15.14 -0.73
CA SER A 329 9.14 -16.15 -0.81
C SER A 329 8.58 -17.52 -1.20
N SER A 330 9.22 -18.14 -2.19
CA SER A 330 8.93 -19.50 -2.64
C SER A 330 9.20 -20.52 -1.54
N ASN A 331 8.60 -21.71 -1.65
CA ASN A 331 8.85 -22.82 -0.76
C ASN A 331 10.30 -23.32 -0.87
N GLU A 332 10.86 -23.36 -2.09
CA GLU A 332 12.26 -23.74 -2.30
C GLU A 332 13.22 -22.83 -1.54
N SER A 333 12.91 -21.53 -1.44
CA SER A 333 13.74 -20.55 -0.74
C SER A 333 14.04 -20.88 0.72
N ARG A 334 13.22 -21.74 1.35
CA ARG A 334 13.42 -22.21 2.72
C ARG A 334 14.69 -23.05 2.86
N THR A 335 15.11 -23.74 1.80
CA THR A 335 16.34 -24.57 1.78
C THR A 335 17.60 -23.72 1.84
N PHE A 336 17.54 -22.50 1.33
CA PHE A 336 18.66 -21.55 1.30
C PHE A 336 18.41 -20.24 2.04
N ARG A 337 17.33 -20.17 2.83
CA ARG A 337 16.99 -19.03 3.72
C ARG A 337 16.79 -17.71 2.97
N GLY A 338 16.12 -17.79 1.82
CA GLY A 338 16.01 -16.68 0.87
C GLY A 338 15.41 -15.40 1.47
N ALA A 339 14.26 -15.50 2.13
CA ALA A 339 13.62 -14.33 2.75
C ALA A 339 14.54 -13.62 3.77
N GLU A 340 15.23 -14.39 4.60
CA GLU A 340 16.08 -13.84 5.67
C GLU A 340 17.36 -13.22 5.12
N ALA A 341 17.90 -13.80 4.04
CA ALA A 341 19.05 -13.26 3.32
C ALA A 341 18.68 -11.98 2.58
N LEU A 342 17.49 -11.93 1.96
CA LEU A 342 16.97 -10.76 1.27
C LEU A 342 16.72 -9.59 2.22
N ASP A 343 15.95 -9.80 3.29
CA ASP A 343 15.66 -8.76 4.30
C ASP A 343 16.97 -8.17 4.86
N TRP A 344 17.95 -9.03 5.16
CA TRP A 344 19.25 -8.59 5.67
C TRP A 344 20.05 -7.80 4.65
N TRP A 345 20.07 -8.26 3.39
CA TRP A 345 20.76 -7.58 2.30
C TRP A 345 20.14 -6.21 2.02
N ALA A 346 18.81 -6.14 1.90
CA ALA A 346 18.06 -4.90 1.69
C ALA A 346 18.31 -3.90 2.84
N ALA A 347 18.28 -4.37 4.09
CA ALA A 347 18.62 -3.54 5.25
C ALA A 347 20.05 -2.98 5.17
N CYS A 348 21.04 -3.81 4.83
CA CYS A 348 22.43 -3.36 4.69
C CYS A 348 22.59 -2.33 3.56
N THR A 349 21.93 -2.54 2.41
CA THR A 349 21.93 -1.61 1.28
C THR A 349 21.32 -0.26 1.67
N LEU A 350 20.14 -0.25 2.30
CA LEU A 350 19.49 0.96 2.77
C LEU A 350 20.31 1.69 3.86
N ALA A 351 21.00 0.95 4.72
CA ALA A 351 21.87 1.55 5.74
C ALA A 351 23.06 2.30 5.12
N GLN A 352 23.66 1.74 4.05
CA GLN A 352 24.75 2.39 3.31
C GLN A 352 24.27 3.67 2.58
N GLU A 353 23.03 3.67 2.09
CA GLU A 353 22.37 4.85 1.50
C GLU A 353 21.89 5.89 2.55
N GLY A 354 22.06 5.57 3.84
CA GLY A 354 21.83 6.48 4.96
C GLY A 354 20.38 6.56 5.41
N TYR A 355 19.56 5.53 5.16
CA TYR A 355 18.27 5.35 5.84
C TYR A 355 18.50 5.01 7.33
N ARG A 356 17.50 5.32 8.18
CA ARG A 356 17.60 5.16 9.64
C ARG A 356 17.04 3.83 10.14
N GLY A 357 16.04 3.29 9.46
CA GLY A 357 15.32 2.09 9.87
C GLY A 357 14.65 1.42 8.69
N LEU A 358 14.58 0.08 8.73
CA LEU A 358 13.69 -0.71 7.89
C LEU A 358 12.59 -1.30 8.78
N ASP A 359 11.40 -0.72 8.71
CA ASP A 359 10.21 -1.17 9.43
C ASP A 359 9.64 -2.42 8.75
N LEU A 360 9.59 -3.54 9.49
CA LEU A 360 9.10 -4.81 8.97
C LEU A 360 7.57 -4.91 9.01
N MET A 361 6.84 -3.86 9.37
CA MET A 361 5.38 -3.81 9.49
C MET A 361 4.81 -4.76 10.56
N GLY A 362 3.48 -4.86 10.60
CA GLY A 362 2.70 -5.53 11.64
C GLY A 362 3.27 -6.81 12.24
N ALA A 363 3.38 -6.80 13.56
CA ALA A 363 3.72 -7.92 14.41
C ALA A 363 2.59 -8.20 15.40
N GLY A 364 2.54 -9.43 15.91
CA GLY A 364 1.50 -9.87 16.84
C GLY A 364 1.41 -9.05 18.12
N SER A 365 0.17 -8.79 18.54
CA SER A 365 -0.19 -8.20 19.83
C SER A 365 -1.40 -8.90 20.42
N THR A 366 -1.80 -8.49 21.63
CA THR A 366 -3.06 -8.96 22.24
C THR A 366 -4.29 -8.52 21.44
N ARG A 367 -4.22 -7.36 20.76
CA ARG A 367 -5.29 -6.85 19.89
C ARG A 367 -5.35 -7.61 18.56
N VAL A 368 -4.19 -8.03 18.04
CA VAL A 368 -4.08 -8.68 16.72
C VAL A 368 -3.26 -9.98 16.81
N PRO A 369 -3.80 -11.03 17.46
CA PRO A 369 -3.06 -12.26 17.71
C PRO A 369 -2.73 -13.05 16.42
N SER A 370 -3.46 -12.82 15.33
CA SER A 370 -3.21 -13.45 14.03
C SER A 370 -1.83 -13.13 13.46
N LEU A 371 -1.19 -12.03 13.88
CA LEU A 371 0.15 -11.64 13.47
C LEU A 371 1.25 -12.25 14.36
N TYR A 372 0.92 -13.15 15.29
CA TYR A 372 1.90 -13.77 16.19
C TYR A 372 3.01 -14.51 15.44
N THR A 373 2.65 -15.36 14.47
CA THR A 373 3.61 -16.20 13.73
C THR A 373 4.61 -15.34 12.95
N VAL A 374 4.12 -14.34 12.20
CA VAL A 374 5.02 -13.41 11.49
C VAL A 374 5.81 -12.55 12.48
N GLY A 375 5.25 -12.21 13.65
CA GLY A 375 5.99 -11.53 14.71
C GLY A 375 7.20 -12.34 15.23
N GLN A 376 7.11 -13.68 15.27
CA GLN A 376 8.24 -14.53 15.70
C GLN A 376 9.42 -14.50 14.74
N TYR A 377 9.15 -14.24 13.46
CA TYR A 377 10.17 -13.99 12.45
C TYR A 377 10.83 -12.62 12.70
N LYS A 378 10.00 -11.57 12.75
CA LYS A 378 10.43 -10.16 12.82
C LYS A 378 11.18 -9.82 14.11
N LYS A 379 10.82 -10.44 15.25
CA LYS A 379 11.49 -10.20 16.54
C LYS A 379 12.98 -10.54 16.55
N ARG A 380 13.46 -11.30 15.57
CA ARG A 380 14.89 -11.63 15.44
C ARG A 380 15.72 -10.40 15.08
N TYR A 381 15.10 -9.37 14.53
CA TYR A 381 15.81 -8.22 13.97
C TYR A 381 16.03 -7.07 14.94
N ALA A 382 15.29 -7.00 16.05
CA ALA A 382 15.41 -5.91 17.02
C ALA A 382 15.23 -6.40 18.46
N GLN A 383 15.89 -5.74 19.40
CA GLN A 383 15.83 -6.09 20.84
C GLN A 383 14.43 -5.88 21.42
N HIS A 384 13.73 -4.87 20.92
CA HIS A 384 12.45 -4.44 21.44
C HIS A 384 11.45 -4.31 20.29
N VAL A 385 10.20 -4.59 20.61
CA VAL A 385 9.07 -4.29 19.74
C VAL A 385 8.82 -2.78 19.76
N THR A 386 8.48 -2.22 18.61
CA THR A 386 8.06 -0.82 18.49
C THR A 386 6.54 -0.78 18.52
N GLU A 387 5.95 -0.05 19.46
CA GLU A 387 4.51 0.22 19.47
C GLU A 387 4.19 1.33 18.46
N VAL A 388 3.14 1.11 17.68
CA VAL A 388 2.67 2.05 16.66
C VAL A 388 1.17 2.24 16.82
N ASP A 389 0.66 3.34 16.29
CA ASP A 389 -0.77 3.61 16.34
C ASP A 389 -1.50 2.65 15.42
N GLY A 390 -2.42 1.85 15.96
CA GLY A 390 -3.25 0.96 15.16
C GLY A 390 -4.43 1.70 14.52
N ALA A 391 -4.91 1.20 13.39
CA ALA A 391 -6.09 1.71 12.71
C ALA A 391 -7.37 1.45 13.53
N TRP A 392 -8.34 2.33 13.37
CA TRP A 392 -9.68 2.25 13.92
C TRP A 392 -10.68 2.80 12.92
N ASP A 393 -11.89 2.26 12.96
CA ASP A 393 -13.03 2.85 12.27
C ASP A 393 -13.74 3.85 13.19
N VAL A 394 -13.94 5.07 12.69
CA VAL A 394 -14.62 6.18 13.36
C VAL A 394 -15.98 6.39 12.68
N PRO A 395 -17.08 5.90 13.26
CA PRO A 395 -18.40 6.00 12.64
C PRO A 395 -18.86 7.45 12.49
N VAL A 396 -19.26 7.84 11.28
CA VAL A 396 -19.95 9.12 11.05
C VAL A 396 -21.34 9.05 11.70
N SER A 397 -22.06 7.96 11.41
CA SER A 397 -23.33 7.56 12.05
C SER A 397 -23.19 6.21 12.75
N ARG A 398 -23.42 6.20 14.08
CA ARG A 398 -23.33 4.98 14.90
C ARG A 398 -24.35 3.92 14.49
N VAL A 399 -25.56 4.34 14.12
CA VAL A 399 -26.66 3.44 13.74
C VAL A 399 -26.33 2.70 12.45
N ILE A 400 -25.91 3.44 11.41
CA ILE A 400 -25.57 2.84 10.11
C ILE A 400 -24.39 1.88 10.26
N TYR A 401 -23.35 2.29 10.98
CA TYR A 401 -22.17 1.44 11.20
C TYR A 401 -22.52 0.16 11.96
N SER A 402 -23.41 0.23 12.96
CA SER A 402 -23.90 -0.96 13.68
C SER A 402 -24.62 -1.93 12.74
N GLY A 403 -25.44 -1.42 11.82
CA GLY A 403 -26.08 -2.21 10.77
C GLY A 403 -25.06 -2.91 9.86
N MET A 404 -24.03 -2.19 9.42
CA MET A 404 -22.94 -2.76 8.61
C MET A 404 -22.18 -3.86 9.36
N ALA A 405 -21.84 -3.65 10.63
CA ALA A 405 -21.18 -4.64 11.48
C ALA A 405 -22.03 -5.91 11.64
N THR A 406 -23.34 -5.75 11.82
CA THR A 406 -24.29 -6.86 11.94
C THR A 406 -24.37 -7.65 10.63
N ALA A 407 -24.50 -6.96 9.50
CA ALA A 407 -24.52 -7.58 8.18
C ALA A 407 -23.25 -8.39 7.88
N LYS A 408 -22.08 -7.87 8.27
CA LYS A 408 -20.81 -8.61 8.16
C LYS A 408 -20.83 -9.90 8.98
N ARG A 409 -21.21 -9.82 10.27
CA ARG A 409 -21.27 -11.00 11.15
C ARG A 409 -22.19 -12.09 10.61
N LEU A 410 -23.34 -11.70 10.05
CA LEU A 410 -24.27 -12.65 9.41
C LEU A 410 -23.63 -13.31 8.18
N ARG A 411 -22.95 -12.53 7.33
CA ARG A 411 -22.23 -13.05 6.15
C ARG A 411 -21.13 -14.03 6.54
N ASP A 412 -20.32 -13.69 7.55
CA ASP A 412 -19.25 -14.55 8.05
C ASP A 412 -19.80 -15.87 8.61
N ALA A 413 -20.90 -15.81 9.37
CA ALA A 413 -21.56 -17.00 9.90
C ALA A 413 -22.13 -17.90 8.79
N LEU A 414 -22.69 -17.30 7.73
CA LEU A 414 -23.18 -18.05 6.55
C LEU A 414 -22.02 -18.71 5.78
N ARG A 415 -20.90 -18.01 5.60
CA ARG A 415 -19.68 -18.58 4.97
C ARG A 415 -19.12 -19.73 5.79
N ALA A 416 -19.01 -19.59 7.10
CA ALA A 416 -18.57 -20.66 7.98
C ALA A 416 -19.46 -21.90 7.85
N ARG A 417 -20.79 -21.73 7.86
CA ARG A 417 -21.75 -22.84 7.69
C ARG A 417 -21.67 -23.53 6.32
N ARG A 418 -21.37 -22.80 5.24
CA ARG A 418 -21.17 -23.39 3.90
C ARG A 418 -19.87 -24.17 3.83
N GLY A 419 -18.77 -23.62 4.34
CA GLY A 419 -17.49 -24.33 4.42
C GLY A 419 -17.54 -25.57 5.32
N SER A 420 -18.42 -25.60 6.35
CA SER A 420 -18.64 -26.80 7.18
C SER A 420 -19.54 -27.87 6.54
N ARG A 421 -20.17 -27.61 5.39
CA ARG A 421 -21.01 -28.58 4.66
C ARG A 421 -20.30 -29.23 3.47
N GLU A 422 -19.14 -28.71 3.08
CA GLU A 422 -18.28 -29.23 2.00
C GLU A 422 -17.13 -30.11 2.54
N HIS A 423 -17.15 -30.41 3.84
CA HIS A 423 -16.35 -31.41 4.54
C HIS A 423 -17.29 -32.40 5.24
#